data_AF-A0A1B8RHK1-F1
#
_entry.id   AF-A0A1B8RHK1-F1
#
_cell.length_a   1.000
_cell.length_b   1.000
_cell.length_c   1.000
_cell.angle_alpha   90.00
_cell.angle_beta   90.00
_cell.angle_gamma   90.00
#
_symmetry.space_group_name_H-M   'P 1'
#
loop_
_entity.id
_entity.type
_entity.pdbx_description
1 polymer ?
#
loop_
_entity_poly.entity_id
_entity_poly.type
_entity_poly.pdbx_seq_one_letter_code
_entity_poly.pdbx_strand_id
1 'polypeptide(L)'
;MATLSAFPVIVSACSLTNPKPEPIVITQTVTVVLPPECRKATPALSPKPDRDMTQEEILNGWSADRTARNIGEYRRAACVAAVDAAK
;
A
#
# COMPACT_ATOMS: atom_id res chain seq x y z
N MET A 1 54.95 -42.87 24.75
CA MET A 1 54.77 -41.58 24.05
C MET A 1 53.43 -41.59 23.35
N ALA A 2 52.54 -40.69 23.76
CA ALA A 2 51.50 -40.03 22.97
C ALA A 2 50.44 -39.51 23.96
N THR A 3 50.68 -38.31 24.47
CA THR A 3 49.73 -37.54 25.29
C THR A 3 48.61 -37.03 24.39
N LEU A 4 47.40 -37.59 24.54
CA LEU A 4 46.19 -37.02 23.95
C LEU A 4 45.87 -35.72 24.68
N SER A 5 46.22 -34.60 24.07
CA SER A 5 45.83 -33.26 24.53
C SER A 5 44.33 -33.09 24.33
N ALA A 6 43.59 -32.96 25.42
CA ALA A 6 42.20 -32.51 25.40
C ALA A 6 42.19 -30.99 25.11
N PHE A 7 41.72 -30.59 23.94
CA PHE A 7 41.45 -29.18 23.64
C PHE A 7 40.15 -28.76 24.35
N PRO A 8 40.17 -27.78 25.27
CA PRO A 8 38.95 -27.14 25.72
C PRO A 8 38.46 -26.23 24.58
N VAL A 9 37.42 -26.66 23.86
CA VAL A 9 36.67 -25.74 23.00
C VAL A 9 35.99 -24.74 23.93
N ILE A 10 36.53 -23.51 23.93
CA ILE A 10 35.96 -22.36 24.64
C ILE A 10 34.61 -22.05 23.97
N VAL A 11 33.52 -22.60 24.50
CA VAL A 11 32.17 -22.12 24.20
C VAL A 11 31.97 -20.84 25.02
N SER A 12 32.51 -19.73 24.55
CA SER A 12 32.24 -18.42 25.14
C SER A 12 32.19 -17.35 24.06
N ALA A 13 31.10 -17.36 23.30
CA ALA A 13 30.70 -16.24 22.45
C ALA A 13 29.20 -15.94 22.51
N CYS A 14 28.37 -16.84 23.04
CA CYS A 14 26.95 -16.57 23.29
C CYS A 14 26.75 -16.29 24.79
N SER A 15 27.12 -15.09 25.23
CA SER A 15 26.71 -14.57 26.53
C SER A 15 25.18 -14.42 26.52
N LEU A 16 24.48 -15.40 27.10
CA LEU A 16 23.05 -15.30 27.44
C LEU A 16 22.79 -14.33 28.60
N THR A 17 23.86 -13.76 29.17
CA THR A 17 23.82 -12.90 30.37
C THR A 17 23.72 -11.41 30.04
N ASN A 18 23.71 -11.02 28.76
CA ASN A 18 23.38 -9.67 28.31
C ASN A 18 22.14 -9.71 27.43
N PRO A 19 20.92 -9.80 28.01
CA PRO A 19 19.71 -9.61 27.23
C PRO A 19 19.76 -8.22 26.59
N LYS A 20 19.65 -8.16 25.26
CA LYS A 20 19.46 -6.89 24.55
C LYS A 20 18.18 -6.25 25.13
N PRO A 21 18.20 -4.96 25.50
CA PRO A 21 16.99 -4.29 25.96
C PRO A 21 15.88 -4.44 24.92
N GLU A 22 14.66 -4.71 25.37
CA GLU A 22 13.50 -4.81 24.49
C GLU A 22 13.36 -3.50 23.70
N PRO A 23 13.05 -3.57 22.39
CA PRO A 23 12.88 -2.38 21.58
C PRO A 23 11.71 -1.54 22.12
N ILE A 24 11.93 -0.24 22.26
CA ILE A 24 10.86 0.70 22.60
C ILE A 24 9.98 0.86 21.36
N VAL A 25 8.73 0.39 21.45
CA VAL A 25 7.72 0.59 20.41
C VAL A 25 6.94 1.86 20.70
N ILE A 26 6.98 2.83 19.79
CA ILE A 26 6.21 4.08 19.88
C ILE A 26 5.17 4.09 18.76
N THR A 27 3.89 4.14 19.11
CA THR A 27 2.80 4.35 18.17
C THR A 27 2.49 5.84 18.07
N GLN A 28 2.49 6.39 16.85
CA GLN A 28 2.12 7.78 16.60
C GLN A 28 0.97 7.84 15.59
N THR A 29 -0.04 8.63 15.91
CA THR A 29 -1.10 8.98 14.97
C THR A 29 -0.71 10.28 14.27
N VAL A 30 -0.51 10.24 12.96
CA VAL A 30 -0.13 11.41 12.15
C VAL A 30 -1.33 11.87 11.33
N THR A 31 -1.65 13.17 11.41
CA THR A 31 -2.68 13.77 10.55
C THR A 31 -2.24 13.74 9.10
N VAL A 32 -3.02 13.08 8.24
CA VAL A 32 -2.73 13.01 6.81
C VAL A 32 -3.09 14.34 6.15
N VAL A 33 -2.13 14.94 5.45
CA VAL A 33 -2.37 16.13 4.61
C VAL A 33 -2.40 15.70 3.15
N LEU A 34 -3.58 15.75 2.55
CA LEU A 34 -3.73 15.48 1.13
C LEU A 34 -3.27 16.67 0.30
N PRO A 35 -2.44 16.44 -0.73
CA PRO A 35 -2.06 17.49 -1.66
C PRO A 35 -3.26 17.86 -2.57
N PRO A 36 -3.29 19.09 -3.14
CA PRO A 36 -4.49 19.63 -3.79
C PRO A 36 -4.93 18.84 -5.04
N GLU A 37 -4.02 18.16 -5.71
CA GLU A 37 -4.31 17.33 -6.88
C GLU A 37 -5.19 16.13 -6.55
N CYS A 38 -5.10 15.55 -5.34
CA CYS A 38 -5.97 14.44 -4.92
C CYS A 38 -7.45 14.85 -4.86
N ARG A 39 -7.71 16.16 -4.75
CA ARG A 39 -9.06 16.72 -4.68
C ARG A 39 -9.65 17.01 -6.06
N LYS A 40 -8.85 16.96 -7.13
CA LYS A 40 -9.33 17.20 -8.48
C LYS A 40 -10.18 16.01 -8.92
N ALA A 41 -11.43 16.29 -9.30
CA ALA A 41 -12.32 15.29 -9.85
C ALA A 41 -11.84 14.82 -11.23
N THR A 42 -12.08 13.55 -11.54
CA THR A 42 -11.73 12.99 -12.84
C THR A 42 -12.55 13.65 -13.97
N PRO A 43 -11.95 14.10 -15.08
CA PRO A 43 -12.66 14.81 -16.17
C PRO A 43 -13.77 13.95 -16.75
N ALA A 44 -14.98 14.47 -16.98
CA ALA A 44 -16.13 13.68 -17.44
C ALA A 44 -15.86 12.80 -18.69
N LEU A 45 -16.54 11.65 -18.77
CA LEU A 45 -16.42 10.75 -19.91
C LEU A 45 -17.09 11.34 -21.15
N SER A 46 -16.50 11.08 -22.33
CA SER A 46 -17.11 11.40 -23.63
C SER A 46 -18.48 10.73 -23.78
N PRO A 47 -19.47 11.33 -24.45
CA PRO A 47 -20.78 10.74 -24.68
C PRO A 47 -20.71 9.55 -25.65
N LYS A 48 -21.68 8.63 -25.55
CA LYS A 48 -21.75 7.47 -26.46
C LYS A 48 -21.84 7.94 -27.90
N PRO A 49 -21.06 7.35 -28.82
CA PRO A 49 -21.23 7.60 -30.25
C PRO A 49 -22.68 7.40 -30.67
N ASP A 50 -23.19 8.33 -31.48
CA ASP A 50 -24.52 8.29 -32.07
C ASP A 50 -24.51 7.39 -33.32
N ARG A 51 -24.21 6.12 -33.07
CA ARG A 51 -24.27 5.01 -34.03
C ARG A 51 -24.49 3.70 -33.29
N ASP A 52 -24.92 2.69 -34.04
CA ASP A 52 -24.85 1.32 -33.57
C ASP A 52 -23.38 0.89 -33.41
N MET A 53 -23.14 0.16 -32.33
CA MET A 53 -21.82 -0.36 -31.98
C MET A 53 -21.92 -1.87 -31.89
N THR A 54 -20.89 -2.58 -32.36
CA THR A 54 -20.82 -4.03 -32.18
C THR A 54 -20.63 -4.38 -30.69
N GLN A 55 -20.94 -5.61 -30.31
CA GLN A 55 -20.71 -6.07 -28.93
C GLN A 55 -19.23 -5.93 -28.52
N GLU A 56 -18.31 -6.21 -29.44
CA GLU A 56 -16.87 -6.08 -29.20
C GLU A 56 -16.46 -4.62 -28.96
N GLU A 57 -16.95 -3.68 -29.77
CA GLU A 57 -16.70 -2.25 -29.58
C GLU A 57 -17.24 -1.74 -28.23
N ILE A 58 -18.41 -2.25 -27.80
CA ILE A 58 -19.01 -1.89 -26.52
C ILE A 58 -18.18 -2.45 -25.37
N LEU A 59 -17.84 -3.74 -25.40
CA LEU A 59 -17.17 -4.39 -24.28
C LEU A 59 -15.73 -3.89 -24.12
N ASN A 60 -14.98 -3.89 -25.21
CA ASN A 60 -13.54 -3.60 -25.17
C ASN A 60 -13.24 -2.10 -25.28
N GLY A 61 -14.01 -1.35 -26.08
CA GLY A 61 -13.72 0.05 -26.40
C GLY A 61 -14.56 1.08 -25.64
N TRP A 62 -15.70 0.69 -25.07
CA TRP A 62 -16.62 1.61 -24.43
C TRP A 62 -16.80 1.36 -22.93
N SER A 63 -17.15 0.15 -22.53
CA SER A 63 -17.65 -0.14 -21.18
C SER A 63 -16.53 -0.33 -20.15
N ALA A 64 -15.41 -0.94 -20.53
CA ALA A 64 -14.30 -1.25 -19.64
C ALA A 64 -13.67 0.03 -19.02
N ASP A 65 -13.26 0.97 -19.86
CA ASP A 65 -12.59 2.21 -19.43
C ASP A 65 -13.49 3.08 -18.54
N ARG A 66 -14.78 3.11 -18.85
CA ARG A 66 -15.77 3.89 -18.10
C ARG A 66 -16.01 3.30 -16.71
N THR A 67 -16.06 1.97 -16.62
CA THR A 67 -16.20 1.25 -15.34
C THR A 67 -14.98 1.51 -14.46
N ALA A 68 -13.78 1.34 -15.00
CA ALA A 68 -12.54 1.59 -14.27
C ALA A 68 -12.46 3.05 -13.78
N ARG A 69 -12.77 4.01 -14.66
CA ARG A 69 -12.81 5.44 -14.32
C ARG A 69 -13.83 5.77 -13.23
N ASN A 70 -15.05 5.22 -13.30
CA ASN A 70 -16.10 5.51 -12.32
C ASN A 70 -15.77 4.95 -10.94
N ILE A 71 -15.22 3.72 -10.90
CA ILE A 71 -14.74 3.13 -9.65
C ILE A 71 -13.58 3.94 -9.08
N GLY A 72 -12.63 4.36 -9.92
CA GLY A 72 -11.51 5.21 -9.53
C GLY A 72 -11.98 6.53 -8.90
N GLU A 73 -12.92 7.22 -9.54
CA GLU A 73 -13.49 8.46 -9.02
C GLU A 73 -14.22 8.27 -7.69
N TYR A 74 -15.02 7.20 -7.57
CA TYR A 74 -15.71 6.86 -6.33
C TYR A 74 -14.72 6.63 -5.18
N ARG A 75 -13.65 5.86 -5.44
CA ARG A 75 -12.60 5.58 -4.45
C ARG A 75 -11.83 6.84 -4.07
N ARG A 76 -11.46 7.67 -5.05
CA ARG A 76 -10.79 8.96 -4.81
C ARG A 76 -11.63 9.83 -3.89
N ALA A 77 -12.92 10.00 -4.20
CA ALA A 77 -13.83 10.81 -3.40
C ALA A 77 -13.98 10.27 -1.96
N ALA A 78 -14.12 8.95 -1.80
CA ALA A 78 -14.19 8.30 -0.49
C ALA A 78 -12.91 8.50 0.34
N CYS A 79 -11.73 8.37 -0.28
CA CYS A 79 -10.45 8.61 0.41
C CYS A 79 -10.30 10.07 0.86
N VAL A 80 -10.68 11.02 0.01
CA VAL A 80 -10.66 12.45 0.38
C VAL A 80 -11.60 12.71 1.54
N ALA A 81 -12.84 12.20 1.48
CA ALA A 81 -13.82 12.36 2.55
C ALA A 81 -13.36 11.73 3.87
N ALA A 82 -12.72 10.56 3.83
CA ALA A 82 -12.18 9.90 5.01
C ALA A 82 -11.08 10.73 5.69
N VAL A 83 -10.16 11.32 4.91
CA VAL A 83 -9.12 12.21 5.47
C VAL A 83 -9.73 13.49 6.02
N ASP A 84 -10.72 14.07 5.35
CA ASP A 84 -11.39 15.28 5.83
C ASP A 84 -12.20 15.04 7.11
N ALA A 85 -12.79 13.85 7.28
CA ALA A 85 -13.53 13.47 8.49
C ALA A 85 -12.62 13.10 9.68
N ALA A 86 -11.35 12.79 9.42
CA ALA A 86 -10.36 12.45 10.45
C ALA A 86 -9.62 13.68 11.01
N LYS A 87 -9.94 14.89 10.52
CA LYS A 87 -9.47 16.17 11.05
C LYS A 87 -10.35 16.64 12.20
#